data_AF-A0AAN8Y5T9-F1
#
_entry.id   AF-A0AAN8Y5T9-F1
#
_cell.length_a   1.000
_cell.length_b   1.000
_cell.length_c   1.000
_cell.angle_alpha   90.00
_cell.angle_beta   90.00
_cell.angle_gamma   90.00
#
_symmetry.space_group_name_H-M   'P 1'
#
loop_
_entity.id
_entity.type
_entity.pdbx_description
1 polymer ?
#
loop_
_entity_poly.entity_id
_entity_poly.type
_entity_poly.pdbx_seq_one_letter_code
_entity_poly.pdbx_strand_id
1 'polypeptide(L)'
;MSLKQRLSVIQRGEQTISEYLQQIRTIAVILALIGLPILQDDLILYTFNGIGPDYKEIVAPIKAYDTCISFEYLRDKLTQFESY
;
A
#
# COMPACT_ATOMS: atom_id res chain seq x y z
N MET A 1 17.84 12.02 2.17
CA MET A 1 16.49 11.53 1.84
C MET A 1 16.18 10.34 2.74
N SER A 2 15.18 10.46 3.62
CA SER A 2 14.80 9.38 4.56
C SER A 2 13.87 8.34 3.90
N LEU A 3 13.89 7.10 4.37
CA LEU A 3 13.03 6.02 3.86
C LEU A 3 11.53 6.31 4.08
N LYS A 4 11.20 6.98 5.19
CA LYS A 4 9.82 7.45 5.46
C LYS A 4 9.34 8.48 4.43
N GLN A 5 10.22 9.40 4.01
CA GLN A 5 9.88 10.33 2.92
C GLN A 5 9.66 9.60 1.59
N ARG A 6 10.45 8.57 1.26
CA ARG A 6 10.20 7.76 0.06
C ARG A 6 8.86 7.03 0.13
N LEU A 7 8.46 6.53 1.30
CA LEU A 7 7.17 5.89 1.49
C LEU A 7 6.00 6.86 1.27
N SER A 8 6.07 8.08 1.80
CA SER A 8 5.03 9.11 1.61
C SER A 8 5.00 9.70 0.19
N VAL A 9 6.11 9.65 -0.55
CA VAL A 9 6.22 10.18 -1.92
C VAL A 9 5.91 9.10 -2.96
N ILE A 10 5.90 7.82 -2.57
CA ILE A 10 5.51 6.73 -3.45
C ILE A 10 4.03 6.88 -3.81
N GLN A 11 3.82 7.16 -5.09
CA GLN A 11 2.51 7.20 -5.72
C GLN A 11 2.53 6.17 -6.84
N ARG A 12 1.40 5.50 -7.04
CA ARG A 12 1.23 4.55 -8.14
C ARG A 12 1.57 5.23 -9.47
N GLY A 13 1.06 6.44 -9.69
CA GLY A 13 1.27 7.17 -10.95
C GLY A 13 0.86 6.30 -12.15
N GLU A 14 1.77 6.16 -13.11
CA GLU A 14 1.62 5.29 -14.30
C GLU A 14 2.07 3.83 -14.07
N GLN A 15 2.54 3.48 -12.87
CA GLN A 15 3.04 2.14 -12.57
C GLN A 15 1.90 1.17 -12.26
N THR A 16 2.14 -0.10 -12.56
CA THR A 16 1.26 -1.23 -12.24
C THR A 16 1.06 -1.35 -10.73
N ILE A 17 -0.11 -1.77 -10.26
CA ILE A 17 -0.36 -2.00 -8.82
C ILE A 17 0.64 -2.97 -8.20
N SER A 18 0.99 -4.03 -8.94
CA SER A 18 1.99 -4.99 -8.48
C SER A 18 3.34 -4.34 -8.22
N GLU A 19 3.79 -3.43 -9.10
CA GLU A 19 5.05 -2.69 -8.92
C GLU A 19 4.95 -1.72 -7.74
N TYR A 20 3.84 -0.99 -7.64
CA TYR A 20 3.59 -0.07 -6.54
C TYR A 20 3.63 -0.77 -5.17
N LEU A 21 2.89 -1.87 -5.02
CA LEU A 21 2.85 -2.67 -3.79
C LEU A 21 4.21 -3.29 -3.46
N GLN A 22 4.95 -3.73 -4.48
CA GLN A 22 6.29 -4.28 -4.29
C GLN A 22 7.28 -3.23 -3.78
N GLN A 23 7.18 -1.99 -4.25
CA GLN A 23 8.00 -0.89 -3.72
C GLN A 23 7.66 -0.57 -2.26
N ILE A 24 6.37 -0.48 -1.91
CA ILE A 24 5.92 -0.24 -0.52
C ILE A 24 6.44 -1.34 0.40
N ARG A 25 6.26 -2.60 0.01
CA ARG A 25 6.75 -3.75 0.77
C ARG A 25 8.26 -3.71 0.95
N THR A 26 9.00 -3.36 -0.10
CA THR A 26 10.47 -3.22 -0.04
C THR A 26 10.88 -2.18 0.98
N ILE A 27 10.26 -0.98 0.96
CA ILE A 27 10.56 0.06 1.95
C ILE A 27 10.21 -0.40 3.36
N ALA A 28 9.08 -1.08 3.54
CA ALA A 28 8.68 -1.61 4.85
C ALA A 28 9.67 -2.64 5.40
N VAL A 29 10.20 -3.52 4.54
CA VAL A 29 11.26 -4.47 4.92
C VAL A 29 12.53 -3.73 5.31
N ILE A 30 12.96 -2.72 4.55
CA ILE A 30 14.15 -1.94 4.89
C ILE A 30 13.94 -1.17 6.20
N LEU A 31 12.75 -0.61 6.42
CA LEU A 31 12.37 0.05 7.66
C LEU A 31 12.41 -0.92 8.86
N ALA A 32 11.89 -2.13 8.70
CA ALA A 32 12.01 -3.19 9.70
C ALA A 32 13.48 -3.57 9.97
N LEU A 33 14.31 -3.66 8.93
CA LEU A 33 15.74 -3.96 9.05
C LEU A 33 16.52 -2.90 9.84
N ILE A 34 16.16 -1.63 9.73
CA ILE A 34 16.78 -0.55 10.53
C ILE A 34 16.16 -0.40 11.92
N GLY A 35 15.30 -1.33 12.34
CA GLY A 35 14.65 -1.30 13.66
C GLY A 35 13.45 -0.34 13.75
N LEU A 36 12.91 0.10 12.62
CA LEU A 36 11.70 0.92 12.53
C LEU A 36 10.59 0.18 11.77
N PRO A 37 10.13 -1.01 12.23
CA PRO A 37 9.09 -1.75 11.55
C PRO A 37 7.81 -0.92 11.46
N ILE A 38 7.18 -0.95 10.29
CA ILE A 38 5.86 -0.37 10.07
C ILE A 38 4.82 -1.45 10.32
N LEU A 39 3.77 -1.12 11.07
CA LEU A 39 2.63 -2.02 11.29
C LEU A 39 1.91 -2.27 9.97
N GLN A 40 1.31 -3.44 9.83
CA GLN A 40 0.60 -3.77 8.61
C GLN A 40 -0.57 -2.80 8.33
N ASP A 41 -1.28 -2.37 9.38
CA ASP A 41 -2.32 -1.33 9.27
C ASP A 41 -1.77 0.00 8.74
N ASP A 42 -0.64 0.46 9.25
CA ASP A 42 0.04 1.65 8.73
C ASP A 42 0.46 1.46 7.28
N LEU A 43 1.02 0.29 6.93
CA LEU A 43 1.40 -0.05 5.56
C LEU A 43 0.22 0.03 4.59
N ILE A 44 -0.93 -0.51 4.99
CA ILE A 44 -2.17 -0.47 4.23
C ILE A 44 -2.65 0.98 4.09
N LEU A 45 -2.59 1.78 5.16
CA LEU A 45 -2.92 3.19 5.13
C LEU A 45 -2.03 3.99 4.15
N TYR A 46 -0.72 3.74 4.15
CA TYR A 46 0.22 4.34 3.20
C TYR A 46 -0.08 3.93 1.76
N THR A 47 -0.42 2.65 1.56
CA THR A 47 -0.84 2.13 0.25
C THR A 47 -2.08 2.84 -0.26
N PHE A 48 -3.08 3.04 0.59
CA PHE A 48 -4.29 3.78 0.25
C PHE A 48 -4.04 5.24 -0.08
N ASN A 49 -3.06 5.86 0.58
CA ASN A 49 -2.74 7.26 0.35
C ASN A 49 -2.05 7.49 -1.01
N GLY A 50 -1.29 6.52 -1.53
CA GLY A 50 -0.54 6.69 -2.79
C GLY A 50 -1.12 5.99 -4.01
N ILE A 51 -2.15 5.16 -3.88
CA ILE A 51 -2.78 4.45 -5.01
C ILE A 51 -3.70 5.34 -5.86
N GLY A 52 -4.07 6.51 -5.34
CA GLY A 52 -4.89 7.52 -6.03
C GLY A 52 -6.41 7.37 -5.79
N PRO A 53 -7.19 8.38 -6.20
CA PRO A 53 -8.64 8.42 -5.97
C PRO A 53 -9.41 7.36 -6.77
N ASP A 54 -8.87 6.84 -7.87
CA ASP A 54 -9.51 5.82 -8.71
C ASP A 54 -9.78 4.50 -7.96
N TYR A 55 -8.92 4.18 -7.00
CA TYR A 55 -9.05 2.98 -6.18
C TYR A 55 -9.90 3.23 -4.92
N LYS A 56 -10.32 4.48 -4.67
CA LYS A 56 -11.07 4.85 -3.46
C LYS A 56 -12.37 4.07 -3.34
N GLU A 57 -12.97 3.64 -4.45
CA GLU A 57 -14.19 2.82 -4.46
C GLU A 57 -14.00 1.44 -3.86
N ILE A 58 -12.82 0.82 -4.03
CA ILE A 58 -12.51 -0.46 -3.37
C ILE A 58 -11.83 -0.27 -2.01
N VAL A 59 -11.07 0.82 -1.84
CA VAL A 59 -10.40 1.17 -0.58
C VAL A 59 -11.39 1.58 0.51
N ALA A 60 -12.41 2.38 0.19
CA ALA A 60 -13.38 2.87 1.17
C ALA A 60 -14.13 1.75 1.92
N PRO A 61 -14.71 0.74 1.24
CA PRO A 61 -15.33 -0.39 1.94
C PRO A 61 -14.29 -1.23 2.69
N ILE A 62 -13.10 -1.46 2.13
CA ILE A 62 -12.01 -2.19 2.82
C ILE A 62 -11.59 -1.47 4.11
N LYS A 63 -11.55 -0.14 4.10
CA LYS A 63 -11.22 0.69 5.27
C LYS A 63 -12.36 0.75 6.29
N ALA A 64 -13.61 0.59 5.85
CA ALA A 64 -14.79 0.54 6.72
C ALA A 64 -15.02 -0.84 7.34
N TYR A 65 -14.54 -1.92 6.69
CA TYR A 65 -14.39 -3.23 7.30
C TYR A 65 -13.18 -3.18 8.25
N ASP A 66 -13.43 -2.71 9.47
CA ASP A 66 -12.50 -2.45 10.60
C ASP A 66 -11.69 -3.69 11.08
N THR A 67 -11.58 -4.74 10.26
CA THR A 67 -11.06 -6.05 10.61
C THR A 67 -9.92 -6.43 9.69
N CYS A 68 -8.69 -6.19 10.16
CA CYS A 68 -7.52 -7.03 9.91
C CYS A 68 -7.35 -7.56 8.47
N ILE A 69 -7.53 -6.72 7.45
CA ILE A 69 -7.32 -7.16 6.07
C ILE A 69 -5.82 -7.38 5.85
N SER A 70 -5.48 -8.57 5.36
CA SER A 70 -4.10 -8.91 5.03
C SER A 70 -3.60 -8.09 3.84
N PHE A 71 -2.35 -7.64 3.88
CA PHE A 71 -1.73 -6.96 2.73
C PHE A 71 -1.81 -7.80 1.44
N GLU A 72 -1.80 -9.13 1.56
CA GLU A 72 -2.01 -10.06 0.43
C GLU A 72 -3.43 -9.98 -0.13
N TYR A 73 -4.46 -9.90 0.72
CA TYR A 73 -5.85 -9.74 0.28
C TYR A 73 -6.07 -8.38 -0.38
N LEU A 74 -5.45 -7.33 0.18
CA LEU A 74 -5.41 -6.01 -0.42
C LEU A 74 -4.80 -6.06 -1.81
N ARG A 75 -3.62 -6.69 -1.96
CA ARG A 75 -2.95 -6.85 -3.24
C ARG A 75 -3.87 -7.51 -4.26
N ASP A 76 -4.50 -8.61 -3.89
CA ASP A 76 -5.37 -9.38 -4.77
C ASP A 76 -6.55 -8.51 -5.27
N LYS A 77 -7.22 -7.80 -4.37
CA LYS A 77 -8.31 -6.87 -4.71
C LYS A 77 -7.88 -5.74 -5.63
N LEU A 78 -6.73 -5.14 -5.36
CA LEU A 78 -6.18 -4.06 -6.18
C LEU A 78 -5.82 -4.58 -7.57
N THR A 79 -5.07 -5.68 -7.67
CA THR A 79 -4.66 -6.28 -8.95
C THR A 79 -5.85 -6.75 -9.78
N GLN A 80 -6.90 -7.26 -9.13
CA GLN A 80 -8.15 -7.64 -9.79
C GLN A 80 -8.86 -6.42 -10.41
N PHE A 81 -8.86 -5.28 -9.72
CA PHE A 81 -9.46 -4.04 -10.22
C PHE A 81 -8.66 -3.45 -11.39
N GLU A 82 -7.34 -3.55 -11.38
CA GLU A 82 -6.50 -3.11 -12.51
C GLU A 82 -6.67 -3.96 -13.77
N SER A 83 -7.09 -5.22 -13.61
CA SER A 83 -7.31 -6.16 -14.73
C SER A 83 -8.73 -6.09 -15.31
N TYR A 84 -9.60 -5.23 -14.78
CA TYR A 84 -11.00 -5.08 -15.18
C TYR A 84 -11.20 -3.82 -16.02
#